data_AF-A0A2H0CT77-F1
#
_entry.id   AF-A0A2H0CT77-F1
#
_cell.length_a   1.000
_cell.length_b   1.000
_cell.length_c   1.000
_cell.angle_alpha   90.00
_cell.angle_beta   90.00
_cell.angle_gamma   90.00
#
_symmetry.space_group_name_H-M   'P 1'
#
loop_
_entity.id
_entity.type
_entity.pdbx_description
1 polymer ?
#
loop_
_entity_poly.entity_id
_entity_poly.type
_entity_poly.pdbx_seq_one_letter_code
_entity_poly.pdbx_strand_id
1 'polypeptide(L)' 'MNLKLYTGLSLLILVVIFTIQNSEIVQINFLIWNISISRALMIFLVLSIGILVGWFTANHYSRNR' A
#
# COMPACT_ATOMS: atom_id res chain seq x y z
N MET A 1 30.90 12.04 1.87
CA MET A 1 29.77 11.18 2.29
C MET A 1 28.55 12.07 2.35
N ASN A 2 27.67 12.05 1.33
CA ASN A 2 26.38 12.76 1.29
C ASN A 2 25.63 12.53 -0.05
N LEU A 3 26.34 12.26 -1.16
CA LEU A 3 25.71 12.06 -2.47
C LEU A 3 24.71 10.90 -2.46
N LYS A 4 25.06 9.76 -1.85
CA LYS A 4 24.17 8.59 -1.69
C LYS A 4 22.89 8.93 -0.92
N LEU A 5 22.97 9.86 0.03
CA LEU A 5 21.87 10.28 0.89
C LEU A 5 20.96 11.26 0.12
N TYR A 6 21.54 12.23 -0.59
CA TYR A 6 20.80 13.14 -1.49
C TYR A 6 20.14 12.40 -2.66
N THR A 7 20.81 11.40 -3.25
CA THR A 7 20.20 10.57 -4.31
C THR A 7 19.04 9.75 -3.75
N GLY A 8 19.19 9.18 -2.55
CA GLY A 8 18.12 8.46 -1.88
C GLY A 8 16.91 9.36 -1.58
N LEU A 9 17.15 10.57 -1.06
CA LEU A 9 16.10 11.55 -0.77
C LEU A 9 15.39 12.03 -2.04
N SER A 10 16.15 12.29 -3.11
CA SER A 10 15.61 12.71 -4.41
C SER A 10 14.72 11.63 -5.03
N LEU A 11 15.16 10.36 -5.00
CA LEU A 11 14.36 9.23 -5.45
C LEU A 11 13.08 9.07 -4.62
N LEU A 12 13.16 9.24 -3.30
CA LEU A 12 12.01 9.16 -2.41
C LEU A 12 10.98 10.25 -2.73
N ILE A 13 11.43 11.49 -2.93
CA ILE A 13 10.57 12.61 -3.34
C ILE A 13 9.92 12.33 -4.70
N LEU A 14 10.68 11.81 -5.66
CA LEU A 14 10.15 11.43 -6.98
C LEU A 14 9.07 10.35 -6.89
N VAL A 15 9.26 9.34 -6.03
CA VAL A 15 8.24 8.29 -5.80
C VAL A 15 6.96 8.88 -5.21
N VAL A 16 7.08 9.79 -4.23
CA VAL A 16 5.93 10.46 -3.62
C VAL A 16 5.18 11.31 -4.66
N ILE A 17 5.90 12.11 -5.45
CA ILE A 17 5.32 12.93 -6.51
C ILE A 17 4.65 12.06 -7.57
N PHE A 18 5.32 11.00 -8.03
CA PHE A 18 4.76 10.07 -9.01
C PHE A 18 3.48 9.40 -8.49
N THR A 19 3.45 9.04 -7.21
CA THR A 19 2.27 8.47 -6.56
C THR A 19 1.12 9.47 -6.47
N ILE A 20 1.40 10.74 -6.14
CA ILE A 20 0.39 11.81 -6.07
C ILE A 20 -0.11 12.19 -7.47
N GLN A 21 0.75 12.20 -8.49
CA GLN A 21 0.35 12.54 -9.86
C GLN A 21 -0.41 11.39 -10.55
N ASN A 22 -0.01 10.14 -10.32
CA ASN A 22 -0.69 8.95 -10.85
C ASN A 22 -1.80 8.46 -9.91
N SER A 23 -2.16 9.27 -8.92
CA SER A 23 -3.27 9.02 -8.01
C SER A 23 -4.58 9.38 -8.71
N GLU A 24 -5.03 8.50 -9.61
CA GLU A 24 -6.42 8.50 -10.04
C GLU A 24 -7.28 8.16 -8.82
N ILE A 25 -8.12 9.10 -8.38
CA ILE A 25 -8.98 8.90 -7.21
C ILE A 25 -10.09 7.93 -7.59
N VAL A 26 -10.18 6.83 -6.86
CA VAL A 26 -11.23 5.83 -7.03
C VAL A 26 -12.19 5.96 -5.86
N GLN A 27 -13.48 6.00 -6.19
CA GLN A 27 -14.54 5.94 -5.20
C GLN A 27 -14.93 4.50 -4.93
N ILE A 28 -14.83 4.10 -3.67
CA ILE A 28 -15.21 2.78 -3.19
C ILE A 28 -16.48 2.93 -2.38
N ASN A 29 -17.55 2.32 -2.88
CA ASN A 29 -18.82 2.19 -2.17
C ASN A 29 -18.89 0.79 -1.56
N PHE A 30 -18.70 0.69 -0.25
CA PHE A 30 -18.73 -0.57 0.48
C PHE A 30 -19.80 -0.55 1.58
N LEU A 31 -20.91 -1.25 1.34
CA LEU A 31 -22.13 -1.20 2.16
C LEU A 31 -22.58 0.25 2.41
N ILE A 32 -22.36 0.78 3.63
CA ILE A 32 -22.74 2.14 4.04
C ILE A 32 -21.56 3.13 3.87
N TRP A 33 -20.35 2.63 3.61
CA TRP A 33 -19.14 3.44 3.55
C TRP A 33 -18.88 3.91 2.13
N ASN A 34 -18.70 5.22 1.98
CA ASN A 34 -18.13 5.84 0.79
C ASN A 34 -16.73 6.32 1.13
N ILE A 35 -15.73 5.77 0.45
CA ILE A 35 -14.32 6.11 0.67
C ILE A 35 -13.72 6.52 -0.67
N SER A 36 -13.10 7.69 -0.71
CA SER A 36 -12.36 8.17 -1.88
C SER A 36 -10.86 8.12 -1.57
N ILE A 37 -10.13 7.24 -2.24
CA ILE A 37 -8.68 7.08 -2.09
C ILE A 37 -8.01 6.94 -3.46
N SER A 38 -6.70 7.15 -3.54
CA SER A 38 -5.98 6.88 -4.79
C SER A 38 -6.01 5.39 -5.14
N ARG A 39 -6.13 5.07 -6.43
CA ARG A 39 -6.12 3.69 -6.93
C ARG A 39 -4.89 2.91 -6.46
N ALA A 40 -3.73 3.56 -6.44
CA ALA A 40 -2.48 2.96 -5.98
C ALA A 40 -2.54 2.58 -4.48
N LEU A 41 -3.05 3.48 -3.63
CA LEU A 41 -3.20 3.22 -2.20
C LEU A 41 -4.21 2.10 -1.94
N MET A 42 -5.30 2.06 -2.71
CA MET A 42 -6.30 0.98 -2.65
C MET A 42 -5.65 -0.39 -2.91
N ILE A 43 -4.91 -0.52 -4.02
CA ILE A 43 -4.24 -1.78 -4.39
C ILE A 43 -3.27 -2.20 -3.30
N PHE A 44 -2.48 -1.26 -2.77
CA PHE A 44 -1.51 -1.54 -1.72
C PHE A 44 -2.17 -2.03 -0.43
N LEU A 45 -3.26 -1.38 0.01
CA LEU A 45 -4.01 -1.77 1.21
C LEU A 45 -4.64 -3.16 1.06
N VAL A 46 -5.29 -3.44 -0.07
CA VAL A 46 -5.91 -4.76 -0.33
C VAL A 46 -4.85 -5.86 -0.30
N LEU A 47 -3.69 -5.63 -0.93
CA LEU A 47 -2.58 -6.58 -0.93
C LEU A 47 -2.03 -6.80 0.49
N SER A 48 -1.78 -5.74 1.25
CA SER A 48 -1.30 -5.84 2.64
C SER A 48 -2.28 -6.62 3.51
N ILE A 49 -3.59 -6.34 3.42
CA ILE A 49 -4.62 -7.08 4.17
C ILE A 49 -4.60 -8.56 3.77
N GLY A 50 -4.52 -8.87 2.47
CA GLY A 50 -4.43 -10.25 1.98
C GLY A 50 -3.22 -11.01 2.52
N ILE A 51 -2.04 -10.37 2.55
CA ILE A 51 -0.81 -10.95 3.12
C ILE A 51 -0.99 -11.20 4.63
N LEU A 52 -1.53 -10.24 5.37
CA LEU A 52 -1.76 -10.38 6.81
C LEU A 52 -2.73 -11.54 7.09
N VAL A 53 -3.87 -11.58 6.40
CA VAL A 53 -4.85 -12.67 6.54
C VAL A 53 -4.23 -14.02 6.20
N GLY A 54 -3.48 -14.09 5.10
CA GLY A 54 -2.76 -15.30 4.70
C GLY A 54 -1.76 -15.75 5.76
N TRP A 55 -0.98 -14.83 6.33
CA TRP A 55 -0.01 -15.14 7.38
C TRP A 55 -0.67 -15.60 8.68
N PHE A 56 -1.72 -14.91 9.15
CA PHE A 56 -2.47 -15.33 10.34
C PHE A 56 -3.08 -16.72 10.16
N THR A 57 -3.67 -16.98 9.00
CA THR A 57 -4.28 -18.28 8.69
C THR A 57 -3.22 -19.39 8.56
N ALA A 58 -2.11 -19.12 7.89
CA ALA A 58 -1.00 -20.07 7.76
C ALA A 58 -0.37 -20.41 9.12
N ASN A 59 -0.20 -19.40 9.99
CA ASN A 59 0.32 -19.61 11.34
C ASN A 59 -0.65 -20.44 12.20
N HIS A 60 -1.96 -20.18 12.11
CA HIS A 60 -2.97 -20.98 12.80
C HIS A 60 -3.00 -22.43 12.31
N TYR A 61 -2.88 -22.66 10.99
CA TYR A 61 -2.92 -24.00 10.42
C TYR A 61 -1.63 -24.81 10.67
N SER A 62 -0.47 -24.12 10.73
CA SER A 62 0.83 -24.73 11.04
C SER A 62 0.96 -25.12 12.52
N ARG A 63 0.29 -24.40 13.43
CA ARG A 63 0.36 -24.65 14.88
C ARG A 63 -0.54 -25.80 15.38
N ASN A 64 -1.46 -26.27 14.53
CA ASN A 64 -2.43 -27.33 14.87
C ASN A 64 -2.09 -28.70 14.26
N ARG A 65 -0.88 -28.86 13.71
CA ARG A 65 -0.25 -30.14 13.38
C ARG A 65 0.95 -30.36 14.28
#